data_AF-A0A8J5MES4-F1
#
_entry.id   AF-A0A8J5MES4-F1
#
_cell.length_a   1.000
_cell.length_b   1.000
_cell.length_c   1.000
_cell.angle_alpha   90.00
_cell.angle_beta   90.00
_cell.angle_gamma   90.00
#
_symmetry.space_group_name_H-M   'P 1'
#
loop_
_entity.id
_entity.type
_entity.pdbx_description
1 polymer ?
#
loop_
_entity_poly.entity_id
_entity_poly.type
_entity_poly.pdbx_seq_one_letter_code
_entity_poly.pdbx_strand_id
1 'polypeptide(L)'
;MDASDKGLCILEPSLRQYIRVRFTPAEREAFVSDPSANSINVHEFQSAILAALHWGPIWAKAAGSQPVHVSFWIDNASAVSWTQRRSSQQPLAQMYNRLLALAEFNYSLVCTAKHISGVDNVMANAGSRAWSRDDNLFRTCRLDGHRYQSSLLTTISRNSGMVLRQHAVASTTFAKYYAYWHQWVQFSSFMR
;
A
#
# COMPACT_ATOMS: atom_id res chain seq x y z
N MET A 1 3.57 4.55 -10.76
CA MET A 1 3.77 3.27 -10.05
C MET A 1 3.12 2.18 -10.87
N ASP A 2 3.52 0.93 -10.72
CA ASP A 2 3.01 -0.17 -11.54
C ASP A 2 3.06 -1.51 -10.79
N ALA A 3 2.22 -2.45 -11.22
CA ALA A 3 2.23 -3.85 -10.79
C ALA A 3 2.21 -4.81 -11.98
N SER A 4 2.81 -5.98 -11.78
CA SER A 4 2.74 -7.10 -12.71
C SER A 4 2.53 -8.41 -11.95
N ASP A 5 2.39 -9.52 -12.68
CA ASP A 5 2.41 -10.88 -12.14
C ASP A 5 3.71 -11.24 -11.40
N LYS A 6 4.79 -10.47 -11.65
CA LYS A 6 6.11 -10.69 -11.03
C LYS A 6 6.36 -9.85 -9.79
N GLY A 7 5.69 -8.71 -9.64
CA GLY A 7 5.96 -7.78 -8.54
C GLY A 7 5.42 -6.37 -8.74
N LEU A 8 5.84 -5.47 -7.86
CA LEU A 8 5.45 -4.06 -7.79
C LEU A 8 6.66 -3.14 -7.98
N CYS A 9 6.41 -1.95 -8.53
CA CYS A 9 7.39 -0.87 -8.54
C CYS A 9 6.77 0.50 -8.30
N ILE A 10 7.33 1.21 -7.32
CA ILE A 10 6.99 2.60 -7.02
C ILE A 10 8.24 3.45 -7.16
N LEU A 11 8.09 4.63 -7.75
CA LEU A 11 9.15 5.63 -7.90
C LEU A 11 8.75 6.86 -7.08
N GLU A 12 9.71 7.42 -6.34
CA GLU A 12 9.60 8.76 -5.74
C GLU A 12 10.70 9.65 -6.32
N PRO A 13 10.40 10.39 -7.39
CA PRO A 13 11.40 11.17 -8.11
C PRO A 13 12.07 12.24 -7.24
N SER A 14 11.33 12.88 -6.33
CA SER A 14 11.84 13.98 -5.50
C SER A 14 12.92 13.51 -4.53
N LEU A 15 12.81 12.27 -4.05
CA LEU A 15 13.79 11.64 -3.17
C LEU A 15 14.84 10.83 -3.94
N ARG A 16 14.71 10.68 -5.26
CA ARG A 16 15.51 9.76 -6.10
C ARG A 16 15.51 8.34 -5.55
N GLN A 17 14.37 7.92 -5.02
CA GLN A 17 14.17 6.61 -4.40
C GLN A 17 13.15 5.79 -5.17
N TYR A 18 13.19 4.49 -4.94
CA TYR A 18 12.22 3.57 -5.48
C TYR A 18 12.00 2.40 -4.53
N ILE A 19 10.80 1.83 -4.62
CA ILE A 19 10.44 0.59 -3.95
C ILE A 19 10.20 -0.45 -5.02
N ARG A 20 10.79 -1.63 -4.85
CA ARG A 20 10.58 -2.80 -5.69
C ARG A 20 10.30 -4.00 -4.82
N VAL A 21 9.20 -4.68 -5.11
CA VAL A 21 8.76 -5.85 -4.37
C VAL A 21 8.52 -7.00 -5.33
N ARG A 22 9.26 -8.10 -5.16
CA ARG A 22 9.11 -9.30 -5.98
C ARG A 22 8.14 -10.25 -5.30
N PHE A 23 7.17 -10.75 -6.04
CA PHE A 23 6.25 -11.76 -5.52
C PHE A 23 6.93 -13.12 -5.44
N THR A 24 6.70 -13.80 -4.33
CA THR A 24 7.13 -15.17 -4.09
C THR A 24 6.36 -16.15 -5.00
N PRO A 25 6.85 -17.39 -5.20
CA PRO A 25 6.08 -18.42 -5.88
C PRO A 25 4.70 -18.65 -5.27
N ALA A 26 4.60 -18.72 -3.93
CA ALA A 26 3.35 -18.93 -3.22
C ALA A 26 2.34 -17.79 -3.42
N GLU A 27 2.80 -16.52 -3.40
CA GLU A 27 1.92 -15.39 -3.71
C GLU A 27 1.40 -15.46 -5.15
N ARG A 28 2.27 -15.81 -6.11
CA ARG A 28 1.89 -15.96 -7.52
C ARG A 28 0.88 -17.09 -7.72
N GLU A 29 1.04 -18.21 -7.02
CA GLU A 29 0.05 -19.30 -7.01
C GLU A 29 -1.29 -18.85 -6.43
N ALA A 30 -1.27 -18.07 -5.34
CA ALA A 30 -2.49 -17.51 -4.75
C ALA A 30 -3.24 -16.57 -5.73
N PHE A 31 -2.50 -15.85 -6.57
CA PHE A 31 -3.09 -14.99 -7.62
C PHE A 31 -3.81 -15.80 -8.70
N VAL A 32 -3.29 -16.98 -9.03
CA VAL A 32 -3.92 -17.90 -9.97
C VAL A 32 -5.13 -18.58 -9.34
N SER A 33 -5.06 -18.95 -8.06
CA SER A 33 -6.16 -19.64 -7.38
C SER A 33 -7.36 -18.74 -7.08
N ASP A 34 -7.14 -17.46 -6.83
CA ASP A 34 -8.22 -16.48 -6.63
C ASP A 34 -7.89 -15.15 -7.33
N PRO A 35 -8.15 -15.09 -8.66
CA PRO A 35 -7.91 -13.90 -9.47
C PRO A 35 -8.81 -12.72 -9.06
N SER A 36 -9.96 -13.01 -8.44
CA SER A 36 -10.90 -12.00 -7.99
C SER A 36 -10.41 -11.29 -6.74
N ALA A 37 -9.85 -12.03 -5.78
CA ALA A 37 -9.25 -11.47 -4.57
C ALA A 37 -7.92 -10.76 -4.85
N ASN A 38 -7.10 -11.31 -5.74
CA ASN A 38 -5.72 -10.86 -5.99
C ASN A 38 -5.55 -10.30 -7.40
N SER A 39 -6.48 -9.45 -7.83
CA SER A 39 -6.38 -8.80 -9.13
C SER A 39 -5.20 -7.82 -9.19
N ILE A 40 -4.66 -7.63 -10.38
CA ILE A 40 -3.59 -6.65 -10.65
C ILE A 40 -3.97 -5.23 -10.17
N ASN A 41 -5.25 -4.87 -10.27
CA ASN A 41 -5.79 -3.60 -9.78
C ASN A 41 -5.54 -3.40 -8.27
N VAL A 42 -5.67 -4.47 -7.48
CA VAL A 42 -5.43 -4.45 -6.02
C VAL A 42 -3.95 -4.24 -5.73
N HIS A 43 -3.07 -4.85 -6.53
CA HIS A 43 -1.62 -4.74 -6.40
C HIS A 43 -1.08 -3.37 -6.82
N GLU A 44 -1.65 -2.75 -7.85
CA GLU A 44 -1.37 -1.36 -8.16
C GLU A 44 -1.83 -0.43 -7.03
N PHE A 45 -2.99 -0.68 -6.43
CA PHE A 45 -3.41 0.11 -5.28
C PHE A 45 -2.54 -0.12 -4.04
N GLN A 46 -2.08 -1.35 -3.82
CA GLN A 46 -1.12 -1.69 -2.76
C GLN A 46 0.16 -0.86 -2.86
N SER A 47 0.60 -0.53 -4.07
CA SER A 47 1.78 0.31 -4.31
C SER A 47 1.63 1.71 -3.71
N ALA A 48 0.44 2.31 -3.78
CA ALA A 48 0.16 3.61 -3.15
C ALA A 48 0.27 3.53 -1.62
N ILE A 49 -0.20 2.44 -1.02
CA ILE A 49 -0.11 2.22 0.43
C ILE A 49 1.33 2.04 0.88
N LEU A 50 2.11 1.25 0.15
CA LEU A 50 3.53 1.06 0.41
C LEU A 50 4.29 2.40 0.38
N ALA A 51 3.99 3.24 -0.62
CA ALA A 51 4.56 4.58 -0.74
C ALA A 51 4.21 5.44 0.48
N ALA A 52 2.93 5.53 0.83
CA ALA A 52 2.45 6.34 1.96
C ALA A 52 3.03 5.90 3.30
N LEU A 53 3.13 4.58 3.54
CA LEU A 53 3.68 4.06 4.79
C LEU A 53 5.20 4.22 4.87
N HIS A 54 5.91 4.07 3.75
CA HIS A 54 7.37 4.14 3.73
C HIS A 54 7.89 5.58 3.72
N TRP A 55 7.35 6.42 2.83
CA TRP A 55 7.81 7.80 2.65
C TRP A 55 6.99 8.83 3.42
N GLY A 56 5.80 8.49 3.93
CA GLY A 56 4.95 9.38 4.73
C GLY A 56 5.69 10.13 5.86
N PRO A 57 6.47 9.45 6.72
CA PRO A 57 7.26 10.12 7.75
C PRO A 57 8.30 11.11 7.19
N ILE A 58 8.89 10.78 6.02
CA ILE A 58 9.91 11.61 5.36
C ILE A 58 9.27 12.86 4.79
N TRP A 59 8.13 12.70 4.09
CA TRP A 59 7.35 13.80 3.54
C TRP A 59 6.85 14.74 4.65
N ALA A 60 6.27 14.18 5.72
CA ALA A 60 5.79 14.96 6.86
C ALA A 60 6.92 15.78 7.52
N LYS A 61 8.08 15.15 7.76
CA LYS A 61 9.23 15.85 8.34
C LYS A 61 9.73 16.98 7.45
N ALA A 62 9.72 16.79 6.13
CA ALA A 62 10.18 17.80 5.18
C ALA A 62 9.23 19.02 5.12
N ALA A 63 7.93 18.83 5.34
CA ALA A 63 6.93 19.90 5.29
C ALA A 63 6.71 20.61 6.64
N GLY A 64 7.23 20.07 7.74
CA GLY A 64 7.09 20.64 9.07
C GLY A 64 5.65 20.57 9.57
N SER A 65 4.98 21.71 9.69
CA SER A 65 3.60 21.79 10.22
C SER A 65 2.52 21.87 9.14
N GLN A 66 2.89 21.93 7.86
CA GLN A 66 1.92 22.04 6.77
C GLN A 66 1.51 20.66 6.25
N PRO A 67 0.23 20.46 5.90
CA PRO A 67 -0.20 19.22 5.26
C PRO A 67 0.52 19.00 3.93
N VAL A 68 0.91 17.75 3.65
CA VAL A 68 1.60 17.38 2.40
C VAL A 68 0.63 16.77 1.42
N HIS A 69 0.50 17.39 0.26
CA HIS A 69 -0.25 16.78 -0.83
C HIS A 69 0.62 15.77 -1.60
N VAL A 70 0.20 14.52 -1.64
CA VAL A 70 0.87 13.42 -2.36
C VAL A 70 -0.04 12.96 -3.48
N SER A 71 0.47 12.95 -4.72
CA SER A 71 -0.30 12.51 -5.89
C SER A 71 0.28 11.21 -6.45
N PHE A 72 -0.49 10.14 -6.36
CA PHE A 72 -0.12 8.84 -6.90
C PHE A 72 -0.43 8.77 -8.39
N TRP A 73 0.59 8.54 -9.21
CA TRP A 73 0.44 8.32 -10.64
C TRP A 73 0.32 6.82 -10.91
N ILE A 74 -0.85 6.39 -11.38
CA ILE A 74 -1.24 4.99 -11.54
C ILE A 74 -1.83 4.82 -12.95
N ASP A 75 -1.46 3.77 -13.67
CA ASP A 75 -1.96 3.47 -15.01
C ASP A 75 -3.23 2.62 -15.03
N ASN A 76 -3.63 2.07 -13.90
CA ASN A 76 -4.93 1.41 -13.76
C ASN A 76 -6.04 2.34 -13.26
N ALA A 77 -7.01 2.58 -14.15
CA ALA A 77 -8.18 3.40 -13.85
C ALA A 77 -9.01 2.91 -12.63
N SER A 78 -9.07 1.60 -12.36
CA SER A 78 -9.78 1.08 -11.19
C SER A 78 -9.05 1.46 -9.90
N ALA A 79 -7.72 1.30 -9.86
CA ALA A 79 -6.91 1.69 -8.71
C ALA A 79 -6.97 3.21 -8.47
N VAL A 80 -6.94 4.03 -9.53
CA VAL A 80 -7.17 5.48 -9.45
C VAL A 80 -8.54 5.77 -8.82
N SER A 81 -9.61 5.15 -9.33
CA SER A 81 -10.98 5.34 -8.84
C SER A 81 -11.12 4.95 -7.36
N TRP A 82 -10.57 3.80 -6.95
CA TRP A 82 -10.63 3.34 -5.56
C TRP A 82 -9.89 4.28 -4.61
N THR A 83 -8.73 4.79 -5.03
CA THR A 83 -7.94 5.75 -4.25
C THR A 83 -8.66 7.10 -4.14
N GLN A 84 -9.20 7.60 -5.25
CA GLN A 84 -9.84 8.93 -5.28
C GLN A 84 -11.19 8.93 -4.53
N ARG A 85 -11.98 7.86 -4.68
CA ARG A 85 -13.31 7.75 -4.06
C ARG A 85 -13.28 7.17 -2.66
N ARG A 86 -12.14 6.62 -2.23
CA ARG A 86 -11.97 5.91 -0.95
C ARG A 86 -12.98 4.78 -0.74
N SER A 87 -13.37 4.13 -1.83
CA SER A 87 -14.41 3.11 -1.82
C SER A 87 -14.13 2.05 -2.87
N SER A 88 -14.39 0.79 -2.49
CA SER A 88 -14.35 -0.37 -3.36
C SER A 88 -15.19 -1.48 -2.75
N GLN A 89 -15.80 -2.31 -3.59
CA GLN A 89 -16.41 -3.56 -3.14
C GLN A 89 -15.37 -4.64 -2.83
N GLN A 90 -14.12 -4.43 -3.26
CA GLN A 90 -13.06 -5.39 -3.06
C GLN A 90 -12.50 -5.36 -1.64
N PRO A 91 -12.54 -6.46 -0.86
CA PRO A 91 -12.15 -6.43 0.56
C PRO A 91 -10.72 -5.97 0.82
N LEU A 92 -9.75 -6.39 -0.01
CA LEU A 92 -8.36 -5.93 0.12
C LEU A 92 -8.22 -4.43 -0.18
N ALA A 93 -8.92 -3.92 -1.20
CA ALA A 93 -8.92 -2.48 -1.48
C ALA A 93 -9.59 -1.69 -0.35
N GLN A 94 -10.61 -2.22 0.33
CA GLN A 94 -11.17 -1.57 1.52
C GLN A 94 -10.15 -1.51 2.67
N MET A 95 -9.40 -2.58 2.91
CA MET A 95 -8.32 -2.58 3.91
C MET A 95 -7.25 -1.54 3.55
N TYR A 96 -6.84 -1.48 2.28
CA TYR A 96 -5.87 -0.49 1.79
C TYR A 96 -6.39 0.95 1.94
N ASN A 97 -7.66 1.21 1.66
CA ASN A 97 -8.26 2.53 1.92
C ASN A 97 -8.17 2.92 3.41
N ARG A 98 -8.41 1.97 4.34
CA ARG A 98 -8.27 2.22 5.78
C ARG A 98 -6.81 2.52 6.17
N LEU A 99 -5.86 1.78 5.61
CA LEU A 99 -4.43 2.04 5.84
C LEU A 99 -3.98 3.38 5.25
N LEU A 100 -4.50 3.76 4.08
CA LEU A 100 -4.19 5.05 3.48
C LEU A 100 -4.74 6.20 4.33
N ALA A 101 -5.99 6.09 4.79
CA ALA A 101 -6.59 7.09 5.69
C ALA A 101 -5.80 7.22 7.00
N LEU A 102 -5.30 6.11 7.55
CA LEU A 102 -4.45 6.14 8.73
C LEU A 102 -3.10 6.81 8.45
N ALA A 103 -2.46 6.53 7.30
CA ALA A 103 -1.22 7.18 6.91
C ALA A 103 -1.41 8.69 6.70
N GLU A 104 -2.52 9.11 6.07
CA GLU A 104 -2.88 10.52 5.92
C GLU A 104 -3.03 11.22 7.26
N PHE A 105 -3.73 10.59 8.22
CA PHE A 105 -3.87 11.13 9.56
C PHE A 105 -2.53 11.23 10.29
N ASN A 106 -1.76 10.14 10.32
CA ASN A 106 -0.52 10.06 11.09
C ASN A 106 0.58 10.99 10.55
N TYR A 107 0.60 11.22 9.24
CA TYR A 107 1.66 11.97 8.58
C TYR A 107 1.17 13.32 8.01
N SER A 108 -0.05 13.74 8.35
CA SER A 108 -0.68 14.96 7.82
C SER A 108 -0.61 15.04 6.29
N LEU A 109 -0.98 13.95 5.61
CA LEU A 109 -0.97 13.87 4.15
C LEU A 109 -2.37 14.09 3.58
N VAL A 110 -2.41 14.62 2.37
CA VAL A 110 -3.58 14.61 1.49
C VAL A 110 -3.20 13.79 0.26
N CYS A 111 -3.66 12.54 0.20
CA CYS A 111 -3.34 11.63 -0.88
C CYS A 111 -4.42 11.67 -1.98
N THR A 112 -3.98 11.92 -3.22
CA THR A 112 -4.83 11.84 -4.42
C THR A 112 -4.25 10.83 -5.41
N ALA A 113 -5.06 10.45 -6.40
CA ALA A 113 -4.57 9.62 -7.51
C ALA A 113 -4.83 10.31 -8.85
N LYS A 114 -3.89 10.15 -9.77
CA LYS A 114 -3.97 10.59 -11.16
C LYS A 114 -3.66 9.43 -12.08
N HIS A 115 -4.40 9.38 -13.17
CA HIS A 115 -4.14 8.43 -14.23
C HIS A 115 -2.91 8.86 -15.04
N ILE A 116 -2.00 7.92 -15.31
CA ILE A 116 -0.93 8.04 -16.31
C ILE A 116 -1.14 6.96 -17.36
N SER A 117 -0.87 7.22 -18.64
CA SER A 117 -0.98 6.14 -19.64
C SER A 117 0.13 5.10 -19.40
N GLY A 118 -0.18 3.81 -19.60
CA GLY A 118 0.82 2.74 -19.47
C GLY A 118 2.02 2.91 -20.40
N VAL A 119 1.84 3.57 -21.55
CA VAL A 119 2.95 3.91 -22.48
C VAL A 119 3.92 4.94 -21.90
N ASP A 120 3.47 5.76 -20.95
CA ASP A 120 4.27 6.77 -20.27
C ASP A 120 4.82 6.25 -18.92
N ASN A 121 4.23 5.19 -18.36
CA ASN A 121 4.63 4.56 -17.10
C ASN A 121 5.81 3.57 -17.25
N VAL A 122 6.70 3.81 -18.23
CA VAL A 122 7.72 2.87 -18.73
C VAL A 122 8.62 2.34 -17.62
N MET A 123 9.12 3.23 -16.76
CA MET A 123 10.12 2.87 -15.76
C MET A 123 9.52 2.02 -14.62
N ALA A 124 8.32 2.36 -14.17
CA ALA A 124 7.62 1.57 -13.16
C ALA A 124 7.24 0.20 -13.74
N ASN A 125 6.76 0.16 -14.98
CA ASN A 125 6.42 -1.09 -15.69
C ASN A 125 7.63 -2.00 -15.91
N ALA A 126 8.79 -1.43 -16.27
CA ALA A 126 10.02 -2.21 -16.32
C ALA A 126 10.41 -2.73 -14.92
N GLY A 127 10.22 -1.94 -13.86
CA GLY A 127 10.58 -2.31 -12.49
C GLY A 127 9.68 -3.35 -11.85
N SER A 128 8.41 -3.41 -12.20
CA SER A 128 7.51 -4.46 -11.73
C SER A 128 7.88 -5.83 -12.32
N ARG A 129 8.44 -5.84 -13.56
CA ARG A 129 8.70 -7.06 -14.35
C ARG A 129 10.15 -7.58 -14.31
N ALA A 130 11.15 -6.69 -14.29
CA ALA A 130 12.54 -7.05 -14.60
C ALA A 130 13.39 -7.40 -13.37
N TRP A 131 13.41 -8.68 -12.97
CA TRP A 131 14.12 -9.13 -11.76
C TRP A 131 15.50 -9.74 -12.00
N SER A 132 15.83 -10.09 -13.25
CA SER A 132 17.17 -10.56 -13.67
C SER A 132 17.88 -9.50 -14.50
N ARG A 133 19.22 -9.50 -14.46
CA ARG A 133 20.06 -8.63 -15.31
C ARG A 133 19.94 -8.95 -16.80
N ASP A 134 19.54 -10.17 -17.12
CA ASP A 134 19.38 -10.66 -18.49
C ASP A 134 18.02 -10.27 -19.10
N ASP A 135 17.12 -9.66 -18.31
CA ASP A 135 15.84 -9.18 -18.79
C ASP A 135 16.04 -7.90 -19.63
N ASN A 136 15.45 -7.85 -20.83
CA ASN A 136 15.52 -6.70 -21.73
C ASN A 136 15.03 -5.40 -21.05
N LEU A 137 14.08 -5.52 -20.12
CA LEU A 137 13.53 -4.39 -19.37
C LEU A 137 14.43 -3.95 -18.20
N PHE A 138 15.44 -4.74 -17.82
CA PHE A 138 16.30 -4.43 -16.67
C PHE A 138 17.12 -3.15 -16.88
N ARG A 139 17.55 -2.88 -18.12
CA ARG A 139 18.26 -1.64 -18.48
C ARG A 139 17.35 -0.42 -18.37
N THR A 140 16.08 -0.57 -18.74
CA THR A 140 15.07 0.48 -18.68
C THR A 140 14.70 0.84 -17.23
N CYS A 141 14.68 -0.14 -16.33
CA CYS A 141 14.54 0.07 -14.89
C CYS A 141 15.88 0.28 -14.18
N ARG A 142 16.96 0.67 -14.88
CA ARG A 142 18.23 0.98 -14.21
C ARG A 142 18.08 2.28 -13.44
N LEU A 143 17.54 2.13 -12.24
CA LEU A 143 17.42 3.16 -11.23
C LEU A 143 18.77 3.21 -10.53
N ASP A 144 19.58 4.23 -10.81
CA ASP A 144 20.83 4.51 -10.10
C ASP A 144 20.55 5.06 -8.68
N GLY A 145 19.78 4.29 -7.90
CA GLY A 145 19.35 4.62 -6.55
C GLY A 145 19.49 3.43 -5.61
N HIS A 146 19.54 3.70 -4.31
CA HIS A 146 19.68 2.66 -3.28
C HIS A 146 18.51 1.65 -3.35
N ARG A 147 18.84 0.38 -3.60
CA ARG A 147 17.87 -0.73 -3.51
C ARG A 147 17.41 -0.87 -2.05
N TYR A 148 16.18 -0.46 -1.76
CA TYR A 148 15.50 -0.90 -0.55
C TYR A 148 14.70 -2.17 -0.85
N GLN A 149 15.25 -3.32 -0.43
CA GLN A 149 14.54 -4.59 -0.40
C GLN A 149 13.82 -4.65 0.95
N SER A 150 12.56 -4.22 0.99
CA SER A 150 11.82 -4.19 2.23
C SER A 150 11.02 -5.47 2.45
N SER A 151 11.11 -6.04 3.66
CA SER A 151 10.18 -7.03 4.21
C SER A 151 8.78 -6.45 4.51
N LEU A 152 8.50 -5.21 4.07
CA LEU A 152 7.26 -4.48 4.32
C LEU A 152 6.01 -5.27 3.94
N LEU A 153 6.05 -6.17 2.96
CA LEU A 153 4.90 -7.01 2.62
C LEU A 153 4.50 -7.96 3.76
N THR A 154 5.47 -8.63 4.38
CA THR A 154 5.20 -9.53 5.50
C THR A 154 4.74 -8.73 6.72
N THR A 155 5.31 -7.53 6.91
CA THR A 155 4.91 -6.59 7.97
C THR A 155 3.53 -6.01 7.73
N ILE A 156 3.15 -5.58 6.54
CA ILE A 156 1.82 -5.04 6.24
C ILE A 156 0.80 -6.17 6.29
N SER A 157 1.04 -7.33 5.68
CA SER A 157 0.07 -8.43 5.74
C SER A 157 -0.13 -8.99 7.15
N ARG A 158 0.90 -9.04 8.02
CA ARG A 158 0.77 -9.47 9.43
C ARG A 158 0.33 -8.36 10.38
N ASN A 159 0.75 -7.12 10.17
CA ASN A 159 0.52 -6.01 11.11
C ASN A 159 -0.59 -5.05 10.68
N SER A 160 -1.22 -5.18 9.50
CA SER A 160 -2.39 -4.36 9.14
C SER A 160 -3.46 -4.41 10.23
N GLY A 161 -3.72 -5.61 10.79
CA GLY A 161 -4.63 -5.78 11.91
C GLY A 161 -4.14 -5.12 13.21
N MET A 162 -2.83 -5.12 13.47
CA MET A 162 -2.24 -4.52 14.67
C MET A 162 -2.21 -2.99 14.60
N VAL A 163 -1.81 -2.43 13.46
CA VAL A 163 -1.77 -0.99 13.18
C VAL A 163 -3.18 -0.40 13.15
N LEU A 164 -4.15 -1.09 12.52
CA LEU A 164 -5.55 -0.70 12.61
C LEU A 164 -6.08 -0.82 14.05
N ARG A 165 -5.75 -1.89 14.81
CA ARG A 165 -6.17 -2.02 16.22
C ARG A 165 -5.57 -0.96 17.14
N GLN A 166 -4.31 -0.59 16.94
CA GLN A 166 -3.61 0.39 17.77
C GLN A 166 -4.17 1.81 17.63
N HIS A 167 -4.80 2.11 16.48
CA HIS A 167 -5.35 3.43 16.17
C HIS A 167 -6.89 3.43 15.95
N ALA A 168 -7.57 2.29 16.05
CA ALA A 168 -9.02 2.18 15.88
C ALA A 168 -9.82 2.85 17.00
N VAL A 169 -9.19 3.04 18.16
CA VAL A 169 -9.83 3.65 19.33
C VAL A 169 -8.90 4.76 19.81
N ALA A 170 -9.41 5.98 19.91
CA ALA A 170 -8.65 7.09 20.47
C ALA A 170 -8.12 6.69 21.85
N SER A 171 -6.87 7.04 22.18
CA SER A 171 -6.19 6.63 23.42
C SER A 171 -7.01 6.97 24.67
N THR A 172 -7.77 8.06 24.61
CA THR A 172 -8.69 8.54 25.65
C THR A 172 -9.93 7.65 25.87
N THR A 173 -10.28 6.82 24.89
CA THR A 173 -11.46 5.94 24.90
C THR A 173 -11.12 4.45 24.94
N PHE A 174 -9.84 4.09 24.77
CA PHE A 174 -9.35 2.71 24.72
C PHE A 174 -9.72 1.92 25.99
N ALA A 175 -9.54 2.52 27.17
CA ALA A 175 -9.85 1.87 28.44
C ALA A 175 -11.33 1.49 28.56
N LYS A 176 -12.24 2.36 28.10
CA LYS A 176 -13.69 2.11 28.12
C LYS A 176 -14.06 1.01 27.12
N TYR A 177 -13.54 1.10 25.90
CA TYR A 177 -13.81 0.10 24.87
C TYR A 177 -13.32 -1.30 25.27
N TYR A 178 -12.11 -1.38 25.83
CA TYR A 178 -11.53 -2.63 26.32
C TYR A 178 -12.36 -3.25 27.46
N ALA A 179 -12.86 -2.42 28.39
CA ALA A 179 -13.74 -2.88 29.47
C ALA A 179 -15.06 -3.46 28.95
N TYR A 180 -15.73 -2.78 28.02
CA TYR A 180 -16.98 -3.28 27.42
C TYR A 180 -16.76 -4.55 26.59
N TRP A 181 -15.64 -4.64 25.86
CA TRP A 181 -15.29 -5.84 25.12
C TRP A 181 -15.11 -7.06 26.03
N HIS A 182 -14.42 -6.89 27.16
CA HIS A 182 -14.26 -7.95 28.16
C HIS A 182 -15.59 -8.39 28.78
N GLN A 183 -16.45 -7.45 29.13
CA GLN A 183 -17.79 -7.76 29.64
C GLN A 183 -18.62 -8.55 28.61
N TRP A 184 -18.55 -8.16 27.33
CA TRP A 184 -19.26 -8.85 26.26
C TRP A 184 -18.72 -10.27 26.04
N VAL A 185 -17.40 -10.47 26.09
CA VAL A 185 -16.79 -11.80 25.97
C VAL A 185 -17.19 -12.70 27.15
N GLN A 186 -17.18 -12.17 28.39
CA GLN A 186 -17.63 -12.90 29.57
C GLN A 186 -19.11 -13.28 29.48
N PHE A 187 -19.97 -12.33 29.12
CA PHE A 187 -21.40 -12.58 28.90
C PHE A 187 -21.64 -13.65 27.83
N SER A 188 -20.92 -13.57 26.71
CA SER A 188 -21.04 -14.55 25.61
C SER A 188 -20.54 -15.95 26.01
N SER A 189 -19.54 -16.02 26.89
CA SER A 189 -19.04 -17.30 27.42
C SER A 189 -19.97 -17.91 28.47
N PHE A 190 -20.73 -17.08 29.18
CA PHE A 190 -21.75 -17.51 30.15
C PHE A 190 -23.04 -18.01 29.46
N MET A 191 -23.33 -17.52 28.25
CA MET A 191 -24.48 -17.91 27.43
C MET A 191 -24.25 -19.18 26.60
N ARG A 192 -23.10 -19.85 26.73
CA ARG A 192 -22.82 -21.19 26.21
C ARG A 192 -23.05 -22.24 27.29
#